data_AF-A0A0R3VX27-F1
#
_entry.id   AF-A0A0R3VX27-F1
#
_cell.length_a   1.000
_cell.length_b   1.000
_cell.length_c   1.000
_cell.angle_alpha   90.00
_cell.angle_beta   90.00
_cell.angle_gamma   90.00
#
_symmetry.space_group_name_H-M   'P 1'
#
loop_
_entity.id
_entity.type
_entity.pdbx_description
1 polymer ?
#
loop_
_entity_poly.entity_id
_entity_poly.type
_entity_poly.pdbx_seq_one_letter_code
_entity_poly.pdbx_strand_id
1 'polypeptide(L)'
;MGVSDSAASSRRLRPRVFHSVDGVGAADSSVAGGVYSGFSSIPQILPQGPLLSGGQPFVPQTSLHVPMMPQQQQQLSPPQSLLNYDNTSTLSRLSDQVNKVLGDPSLEIPGKDSILASISSLHSNISLNRLSAGASELVKQFISFLEVKDFKQAEDTLNVIKQQSEVVSWATALHYLMYYAHLQALRR
;
A
#
# COMPACT_ATOMS: atom_id res chain seq x y z
N MET A 1 -6.11 -41.80 -51.78
CA MET A 1 -5.24 -42.52 -50.83
C MET A 1 -4.32 -41.46 -50.23
N GLY A 2 -4.65 -40.88 -49.06
CA GLY A 2 -4.30 -41.38 -47.71
C GLY A 2 -2.87 -40.88 -47.39
N VAL A 3 -2.54 -40.19 -46.30
CA VAL A 3 -3.05 -40.11 -44.92
C VAL A 3 -2.53 -38.82 -44.24
N SER A 4 -3.24 -38.36 -43.21
CA SER A 4 -2.81 -37.38 -42.20
C SER A 4 -1.74 -37.95 -41.25
N ASP A 5 -0.88 -37.11 -40.65
CA ASP A 5 -0.61 -37.00 -39.19
C ASP A 5 0.53 -35.99 -38.94
N SER A 6 0.33 -34.89 -38.21
CA SER A 6 0.35 -34.74 -36.73
C SER A 6 1.75 -34.54 -36.12
N ALA A 7 1.91 -33.34 -35.56
CA ALA A 7 2.62 -32.95 -34.34
C ALA A 7 3.77 -33.82 -33.79
N ALA A 8 4.94 -33.18 -33.57
CA ALA A 8 5.49 -32.98 -32.22
C ALA A 8 6.85 -32.26 -32.31
N SER A 9 6.84 -30.96 -31.99
CA SER A 9 8.05 -30.18 -31.73
C SER A 9 8.73 -30.70 -30.46
N SER A 10 9.81 -31.46 -30.64
CA SER A 10 10.68 -31.96 -29.58
C SER A 10 11.28 -30.81 -28.75
N ARG A 11 10.68 -30.53 -27.58
CA ARG A 11 11.25 -29.60 -26.60
C ARG A 11 12.41 -30.30 -25.87
N ARG A 12 13.64 -29.96 -26.24
CA ARG A 12 14.86 -30.26 -25.47
C ARG A 12 14.70 -29.78 -24.03
N LEU A 13 14.58 -30.71 -23.09
CA LEU A 13 14.69 -30.46 -21.66
C LEU A 13 16.14 -30.03 -21.36
N ARG A 14 16.33 -28.77 -20.96
CA ARG A 14 17.62 -28.30 -20.44
C ARG A 14 17.83 -28.88 -19.04
N PRO A 15 19.00 -29.46 -18.71
CA PRO A 15 19.30 -29.91 -17.36
C PRO A 15 19.35 -28.71 -16.40
N ARG A 16 18.60 -28.79 -15.29
CA ARG A 16 18.74 -27.86 -14.16
C ARG A 16 19.81 -28.41 -13.22
N VAL A 17 20.89 -27.65 -13.04
CA VAL A 17 21.94 -27.94 -12.07
C VAL A 17 21.45 -27.46 -10.70
N PHE A 18 21.33 -28.38 -9.74
CA PHE A 18 20.98 -28.07 -8.35
C PHE A 18 22.28 -27.88 -7.56
N HIS A 19 22.44 -26.73 -6.90
CA HIS A 19 23.50 -26.54 -5.92
C HIS A 19 22.98 -27.02 -4.56
N SER A 20 23.56 -28.10 -4.04
CA SER A 20 23.31 -28.56 -2.67
C SER A 20 23.79 -27.50 -1.69
N VAL A 21 22.89 -26.95 -0.88
CA VAL A 21 23.25 -26.17 0.31
C VAL A 21 23.47 -27.16 1.44
N ASP A 22 24.72 -27.22 1.92
CA ASP A 22 25.11 -27.92 3.12
C ASP A 22 24.48 -27.21 4.32
N GLY A 23 23.45 -27.84 4.90
CA GLY A 23 22.75 -27.36 6.08
C GLY A 23 22.91 -28.36 7.20
N VAL A 24 23.96 -28.18 8.00
CA VAL A 24 24.23 -28.89 9.25
C VAL A 24 23.01 -28.83 10.18
N GLY A 25 22.52 -30.01 10.58
CA GLY A 25 21.42 -30.16 11.53
C GLY A 25 21.87 -30.10 12.99
N ALA A 26 20.92 -29.73 13.86
CA ALA A 26 20.52 -30.48 15.07
C ALA A 26 19.95 -29.52 16.12
N ALA A 27 18.68 -29.73 16.48
CA ALA A 27 18.22 -29.60 17.86
C ALA A 27 16.86 -30.28 18.00
N ASP A 28 16.96 -31.52 18.47
CA ASP A 28 16.08 -32.26 19.36
C ASP A 28 14.57 -32.39 19.09
N SER A 29 14.16 -33.64 19.14
CA SER A 29 12.81 -34.14 19.12
C SER A 29 12.45 -34.52 20.55
N SER A 30 11.34 -34.03 21.09
CA SER A 30 10.61 -34.81 22.08
C SER A 30 9.11 -34.60 21.98
N VAL A 31 8.44 -35.75 21.88
CA VAL A 31 7.02 -35.98 21.72
C VAL A 31 6.40 -36.30 23.09
N ALA A 32 5.22 -35.75 23.37
CA ALA A 32 4.17 -36.26 24.29
C ALA A 32 3.14 -35.11 24.40
N GLY A 33 1.85 -35.24 24.08
CA GLY A 33 0.93 -36.27 24.52
C GLY A 33 0.21 -35.79 25.79
N GLY A 34 -1.07 -35.38 25.69
CA GLY A 34 -1.95 -35.24 26.85
C GLY A 34 -2.83 -33.97 26.93
N VAL A 35 -4.14 -34.19 26.68
CA VAL A 35 -5.35 -33.65 27.36
C VAL A 35 -5.09 -32.90 28.68
N TYR A 36 -5.76 -31.78 29.04
CA TYR A 36 -6.87 -31.57 30.02
C TYR A 36 -7.23 -30.08 30.20
N SER A 37 -8.50 -29.82 30.56
CA SER A 37 -9.12 -28.55 30.96
C SER A 37 -8.50 -27.85 32.18
N GLY A 38 -8.69 -26.53 32.32
CA GLY A 38 -8.59 -25.85 33.61
C GLY A 38 -8.43 -24.32 33.56
N PHE A 39 -9.42 -23.61 34.09
CA PHE A 39 -9.45 -22.16 34.32
C PHE A 39 -8.48 -21.76 35.46
N SER A 40 -7.84 -20.58 35.38
CA SER A 40 -7.70 -19.57 36.48
C SER A 40 -6.58 -18.54 36.26
N SER A 41 -6.96 -17.26 36.44
CA SER A 41 -6.26 -16.18 37.16
C SER A 41 -5.05 -15.41 36.57
N ILE A 42 -5.29 -14.10 36.46
CA ILE A 42 -4.46 -12.87 36.29
C ILE A 42 -3.36 -12.80 37.41
N PRO A 43 -2.16 -12.14 37.27
CA PRO A 43 -2.07 -10.69 37.06
C PRO A 43 -0.91 -10.01 36.29
N GLN A 44 -1.31 -8.91 35.64
CA GLN A 44 -0.76 -7.54 35.61
C GLN A 44 0.74 -7.33 35.94
N ILE A 45 1.51 -6.80 34.97
CA ILE A 45 2.86 -6.27 35.20
C ILE A 45 3.02 -4.88 34.54
N LEU A 46 3.34 -3.91 35.39
CA LEU A 46 3.73 -2.53 35.12
C LEU A 46 5.26 -2.45 34.94
N PRO A 47 5.84 -1.59 34.09
CA PRO A 47 7.27 -1.29 34.15
C PRO A 47 7.59 -0.10 35.08
N GLN A 48 8.15 -0.47 36.22
CA GLN A 48 9.21 0.16 37.04
C GLN A 48 9.68 1.60 36.74
N GLY A 49 9.59 2.47 37.76
CA GLY A 49 10.44 3.66 37.93
C GLY A 49 11.39 3.50 39.15
N PRO A 50 12.51 4.24 39.24
CA PRO A 50 13.57 3.94 40.21
C PRO A 50 13.34 4.55 41.60
N LEU A 51 13.72 3.77 42.61
CA LEU A 51 13.84 4.09 44.04
C LEU A 51 14.95 5.11 44.33
N LEU A 52 14.67 6.11 45.16
CA LEU A 52 15.64 6.67 46.12
C LEU A 52 14.92 6.95 47.45
N SER A 53 15.38 6.30 48.52
CA SER A 53 14.91 6.42 49.89
C SER A 53 16.05 6.94 50.75
N GLY A 54 15.83 8.02 51.51
CA GLY A 54 16.81 8.53 52.48
C GLY A 54 16.42 9.86 53.16
N GLY A 55 15.94 9.77 54.42
CA GLY A 55 16.36 10.66 55.53
C GLY A 55 15.68 12.03 55.79
N GLN A 56 14.72 12.04 56.75
CA GLN A 56 14.38 13.14 57.71
C GLN A 56 13.75 14.48 57.21
N PRO A 57 13.28 15.39 58.11
CA PRO A 57 11.99 15.37 58.82
C PRO A 57 11.07 16.60 58.52
N PHE A 58 9.84 16.54 59.04
CA PHE A 58 8.74 17.52 59.04
C PHE A 58 9.03 19.02 58.81
N VAL A 59 8.21 19.66 57.94
CA VAL A 59 7.76 21.06 58.03
C VAL A 59 6.30 21.16 57.54
N PRO A 60 5.38 21.85 58.25
CA PRO A 60 4.06 22.16 57.71
C PRO A 60 4.16 23.46 56.90
N GLN A 61 4.34 23.35 55.59
CA GLN A 61 4.27 24.52 54.71
C GLN A 61 2.84 24.71 54.20
N THR A 62 2.16 25.67 54.81
CA THR A 62 1.10 26.43 54.16
C THR A 62 1.65 27.03 52.87
N SER A 63 1.11 26.63 51.73
CA SER A 63 1.31 27.35 50.47
C SER A 63 0.03 27.27 49.66
N LEU A 64 -0.45 28.46 49.31
CA LEU A 64 -1.67 28.72 48.56
C LEU A 64 -1.81 27.75 47.40
N HIS A 65 -2.91 27.00 47.41
CA HIS A 65 -3.37 26.22 46.27
C HIS A 65 -3.78 27.19 45.16
N VAL A 66 -2.86 27.50 44.26
CA VAL A 66 -3.20 28.04 42.95
C VAL A 66 -3.84 26.89 42.18
N PRO A 67 -5.09 27.01 41.67
CA PRO A 67 -5.61 25.98 40.78
C PRO A 67 -4.82 26.08 39.48
N MET A 68 -3.91 25.12 39.25
CA MET A 68 -3.41 24.84 37.91
C MET A 68 -4.62 24.43 37.07
N MET A 69 -4.99 25.27 36.11
CA MET A 69 -5.86 24.85 35.01
C MET A 69 -5.24 23.63 34.35
N PRO A 70 -6.03 22.58 34.03
CA PRO A 70 -5.56 21.56 33.12
C PRO A 70 -5.38 22.24 31.75
N GLN A 71 -4.13 22.39 31.34
CA GLN A 71 -3.78 22.76 29.98
C GLN A 71 -4.24 21.60 29.09
N GLN A 72 -5.46 21.69 28.57
CA GLN A 72 -5.90 20.86 27.47
C GLN A 72 -4.92 21.12 26.32
N GLN A 73 -4.02 20.17 26.09
CA GLN A 73 -3.38 20.03 24.80
C GLN A 73 -4.52 19.80 23.80
N GLN A 74 -4.98 20.87 23.17
CA GLN A 74 -5.71 20.80 21.93
C GLN A 74 -4.76 20.20 20.92
N GLN A 75 -4.77 18.87 20.86
CA GLN A 75 -4.36 18.11 19.70
C GLN A 75 -5.33 18.55 18.59
N LEU A 76 -4.94 19.60 17.86
CA LEU A 76 -5.56 19.99 16.61
C LEU A 76 -5.37 18.82 15.66
N SER A 77 -6.31 17.87 15.69
CA SER A 77 -6.50 16.91 14.63
C SER A 77 -6.55 17.72 13.32
N PRO A 78 -5.67 17.48 12.34
CA PRO A 78 -5.76 18.18 11.08
C PRO A 78 -7.17 17.95 10.50
N PRO A 79 -7.75 18.94 9.80
CA PRO A 79 -9.11 18.83 9.28
C PRO A 79 -9.18 17.66 8.30
N GLN A 80 -9.64 16.49 8.77
CA GLN A 80 -9.81 15.29 7.95
C GLN A 80 -10.80 15.52 6.79
N SER A 81 -11.69 16.51 6.94
CA SER A 81 -12.63 16.96 5.93
C SER A 81 -11.97 17.51 4.65
N LEU A 82 -10.79 18.15 4.75
CA LEU A 82 -10.11 18.71 3.57
C LEU A 82 -9.52 17.62 2.68
N LEU A 83 -8.88 16.61 3.30
CA LEU A 83 -8.35 15.44 2.59
C LEU A 83 -9.47 14.63 1.92
N ASN A 84 -10.65 14.55 2.55
CA ASN A 84 -11.75 13.74 2.04
C ASN A 84 -12.41 14.36 0.77
N TYR A 85 -12.54 15.69 0.71
CA TYR A 85 -13.04 16.39 -0.47
C TYR A 85 -12.09 16.23 -1.67
N ASP A 86 -10.78 16.38 -1.40
CA ASP A 86 -9.73 16.26 -2.40
C ASP A 86 -9.59 14.81 -2.94
N ASN A 87 -9.75 13.81 -2.07
CA ASN A 87 -9.83 12.41 -2.49
C ASN A 87 -11.06 12.17 -3.38
N THR A 88 -12.23 12.70 -3.06
CA THR A 88 -13.45 12.53 -3.86
C THR A 88 -13.27 13.10 -5.28
N SER A 89 -12.66 14.28 -5.40
CA SER A 89 -12.31 14.89 -6.69
C SER A 89 -11.32 14.01 -7.48
N THR A 90 -10.27 13.54 -6.80
CA THR A 90 -9.25 12.67 -7.40
C THR A 90 -9.84 11.36 -7.93
N LEU A 91 -10.74 10.74 -7.16
CA LEU A 91 -11.45 9.52 -7.53
C LEU A 91 -12.30 9.71 -8.79
N SER A 92 -13.05 10.81 -8.88
CA SER A 92 -13.86 11.13 -10.06
C SER A 92 -12.98 11.28 -11.30
N ARG A 93 -11.91 12.09 -11.20
CA ARG A 93 -11.00 12.34 -12.32
C ARG A 93 -10.28 11.08 -12.78
N LEU A 94 -9.88 10.21 -11.85
CA LEU A 94 -9.30 8.90 -12.19
C LEU A 94 -10.31 8.03 -12.95
N SER A 95 -11.55 7.93 -12.46
CA SER A 95 -12.62 7.20 -13.14
C SER A 95 -12.89 7.74 -14.54
N ASP A 96 -12.89 9.06 -14.72
CA ASP A 96 -13.06 9.69 -16.02
C ASP A 96 -11.94 9.35 -16.99
N GLN A 97 -10.67 9.38 -16.54
CA GLN A 97 -9.54 8.96 -17.37
C GLN A 97 -9.63 7.48 -17.74
N VAL A 98 -10.00 6.61 -16.80
CA VAL A 98 -10.18 5.17 -17.06
C VAL A 98 -11.27 4.93 -18.11
N ASN A 99 -12.43 5.56 -17.95
CA ASN A 99 -13.55 5.41 -18.87
C ASN A 99 -13.22 5.96 -20.26
N LYS A 100 -12.55 7.12 -20.31
CA LYS A 100 -12.10 7.74 -21.56
C LYS A 100 -11.08 6.87 -22.29
N VAL A 101 -10.08 6.35 -21.57
CA VAL A 101 -8.94 5.64 -22.15
C VAL A 101 -9.26 4.17 -22.43
N LEU A 102 -9.76 3.46 -21.41
CA LEU A 102 -10.01 2.03 -21.49
C LEU A 102 -11.43 1.71 -22.01
N GLY A 103 -12.35 2.67 -22.01
CA GLY A 103 -13.69 2.52 -22.57
C GLY A 103 -13.77 2.73 -24.08
N ASP A 104 -12.69 3.16 -24.74
CA ASP A 104 -12.66 3.37 -26.18
C ASP A 104 -12.69 2.04 -26.96
N PRO A 105 -13.76 1.75 -27.72
CA PRO A 105 -13.89 0.50 -28.46
C PRO A 105 -12.95 0.43 -29.68
N SER A 106 -12.33 1.54 -30.08
CA SER A 106 -11.37 1.57 -31.19
C SER A 106 -9.97 1.09 -30.80
N LEU A 107 -9.73 0.85 -29.51
CA LEU A 107 -8.48 0.34 -28.97
C LEU A 107 -8.67 -1.09 -28.49
N GLU A 108 -7.99 -2.02 -29.15
CA GLU A 108 -7.80 -3.35 -28.59
C GLU A 108 -6.75 -3.25 -27.48
N ILE A 109 -7.18 -3.54 -26.24
CA ILE A 109 -6.35 -3.41 -25.04
C ILE A 109 -6.14 -4.81 -24.44
N PRO A 110 -4.98 -5.45 -24.70
CA PRO A 110 -4.63 -6.70 -24.04
C PRO A 110 -4.63 -6.55 -22.51
N GLY A 111 -5.26 -7.49 -21.81
CA GLY A 111 -5.29 -7.50 -20.35
C GLY A 111 -6.07 -6.34 -19.73
N LYS A 112 -7.02 -5.74 -20.46
CA LYS A 112 -7.89 -4.65 -19.99
C LYS A 112 -8.48 -4.91 -18.62
N ASP A 113 -8.98 -6.11 -18.37
CA ASP A 113 -9.59 -6.48 -17.08
C ASP A 113 -8.60 -6.43 -15.92
N SER A 114 -7.35 -6.84 -16.14
CA SER A 114 -6.28 -6.76 -15.12
C SER A 114 -5.89 -5.32 -14.83
N ILE A 115 -5.82 -4.47 -15.86
CA ILE A 115 -5.57 -3.03 -15.71
C ILE A 115 -6.72 -2.40 -14.91
N LEU A 116 -7.98 -2.68 -15.29
CA LEU A 116 -9.16 -2.18 -14.59
C LEU A 116 -9.20 -2.63 -13.12
N ALA A 117 -8.89 -3.90 -12.84
CA ALA A 117 -8.84 -4.42 -11.48
C ALA A 117 -7.76 -3.70 -10.64
N SER A 118 -6.58 -3.48 -11.20
CA SER A 118 -5.50 -2.75 -10.53
C SER A 118 -5.88 -1.29 -10.26
N ILE A 119 -6.47 -0.58 -11.24
CA ILE A 119 -6.93 0.80 -11.03
C ILE A 119 -8.11 0.86 -10.04
N SER A 120 -9.01 -0.13 -10.05
CA SER A 120 -10.10 -0.23 -9.07
C SER A 120 -9.57 -0.44 -7.64
N SER A 121 -8.48 -1.21 -7.50
CA SER A 121 -7.76 -1.35 -6.24
C SER A 121 -7.13 -0.02 -5.79
N LEU A 122 -6.53 0.74 -6.71
CA LEU A 122 -6.03 2.09 -6.41
C LEU A 122 -7.16 3.03 -5.96
N HIS A 123 -8.29 3.00 -6.66
CA HIS A 123 -9.51 3.76 -6.33
C HIS A 123 -10.00 3.45 -4.90
N SER A 124 -10.00 2.17 -4.53
CA SER A 124 -10.34 1.73 -3.18
C SER A 124 -9.35 2.25 -2.13
N ASN A 125 -8.05 2.25 -2.43
CA ASN A 125 -7.02 2.75 -1.49
C ASN A 125 -7.08 4.26 -1.29
N ILE A 126 -7.40 5.03 -2.34
CA ILE A 126 -7.64 6.48 -2.24
C ILE A 126 -8.91 6.73 -1.42
N SER A 127 -10.00 6.01 -1.71
CA SER A 127 -11.28 6.15 -0.99
C SER A 127 -11.16 5.84 0.51
N LEU A 128 -10.35 4.84 0.85
CA LEU A 128 -10.06 4.45 2.24
C LEU A 128 -8.94 5.29 2.88
N ASN A 129 -8.40 6.29 2.18
CA ASN A 129 -7.30 7.14 2.61
C ASN A 129 -6.09 6.32 3.14
N ARG A 130 -5.76 5.24 2.43
CA ARG A 130 -4.67 4.30 2.77
C ARG A 130 -3.33 4.67 2.14
N LEU A 131 -3.33 5.59 1.18
CA LEU A 131 -2.12 6.13 0.59
C LEU A 131 -1.50 7.18 1.51
N SER A 132 -0.18 7.27 1.52
CA SER A 132 0.49 8.42 2.11
C SER A 132 0.08 9.72 1.40
N ALA A 133 0.23 10.86 2.09
CA ALA A 133 -0.06 12.16 1.48
C ALA A 133 0.79 12.41 0.22
N GLY A 134 2.05 11.96 0.23
CA GLY A 134 2.94 12.06 -0.92
C GLY A 134 2.49 11.19 -2.09
N ALA A 135 2.12 9.93 -1.82
CA ALA A 135 1.59 9.03 -2.86
C ALA A 135 0.28 9.54 -3.47
N SER A 136 -0.65 10.02 -2.64
CA SER A 136 -1.90 10.62 -3.10
C SER A 136 -1.63 11.83 -4.01
N GLU A 137 -0.68 12.69 -3.64
CA GLU A 137 -0.32 13.86 -4.44
C GLU A 137 0.31 13.48 -5.78
N LEU A 138 1.19 12.47 -5.82
CA LEU A 138 1.75 11.96 -7.07
C LEU A 138 0.67 11.41 -8.02
N VAL A 139 -0.33 10.70 -7.48
CA VAL A 139 -1.46 10.19 -8.28
C VAL A 139 -2.28 11.36 -8.85
N LYS A 140 -2.53 12.41 -8.06
CA LYS A 140 -3.21 13.62 -8.54
C LYS A 140 -2.46 14.33 -9.64
N GLN A 141 -1.14 14.50 -9.48
CA GLN A 141 -0.29 15.10 -10.50
C GLN A 141 -0.30 14.29 -11.78
N PHE A 142 -0.15 12.97 -11.67
CA PHE A 142 -0.24 12.05 -12.80
C PHE A 142 -1.56 12.18 -13.57
N ILE A 143 -2.71 12.18 -12.87
CA ILE A 143 -4.03 12.38 -13.48
C ILE A 143 -4.12 13.75 -14.18
N SER A 144 -3.62 14.81 -13.52
CA SER A 144 -3.62 16.17 -14.08
C SER A 144 -2.82 16.26 -15.37
N PHE A 145 -1.66 15.61 -15.44
CA PHE A 145 -0.84 15.56 -16.66
C PHE A 145 -1.50 14.75 -17.78
N LEU A 146 -2.19 13.65 -17.46
CA LEU A 146 -2.98 12.91 -18.45
C LEU A 146 -4.12 13.75 -19.05
N GLU A 147 -4.80 14.56 -18.23
CA GLU A 147 -5.90 15.42 -18.68
C GLU A 147 -5.44 16.46 -19.70
N VAL A 148 -4.30 17.11 -19.43
CA VAL A 148 -3.72 18.12 -20.33
C VAL A 148 -2.83 17.51 -21.42
N LYS A 149 -2.75 16.17 -21.49
CA LYS A 149 -1.93 15.40 -22.46
C LYS A 149 -0.43 15.70 -22.38
N ASP A 150 0.08 16.11 -21.22
CA ASP A 150 1.51 16.25 -20.98
C ASP A 150 2.11 14.90 -20.59
N PHE A 151 2.30 14.03 -21.58
CA PHE A 151 2.75 12.66 -21.37
C PHE A 151 4.18 12.58 -20.82
N LYS A 152 5.01 13.60 -21.08
CA LYS A 152 6.37 13.64 -20.54
C LYS A 152 6.34 13.84 -19.03
N GLN A 153 5.59 14.84 -18.56
CA GLN A 153 5.44 15.07 -17.11
C GLN A 153 4.70 13.91 -16.42
N ALA A 154 3.74 13.28 -17.10
CA ALA A 154 3.07 12.10 -16.60
C ALA A 154 4.05 10.92 -16.43
N GLU A 155 4.94 10.70 -17.38
CA GLU A 155 5.97 9.66 -17.32
C GLU A 155 7.00 9.94 -16.22
N ASP A 156 7.47 11.18 -16.11
CA ASP A 156 8.40 11.62 -15.06
C ASP A 156 7.77 11.37 -13.67
N THR A 157 6.51 11.74 -13.48
CA THR A 157 5.74 11.47 -12.24
C THR A 157 5.56 9.98 -11.99
N LEU A 158 5.24 9.21 -13.03
CA LEU A 158 5.09 7.76 -12.93
C LEU A 158 6.39 7.07 -12.52
N ASN A 159 7.54 7.58 -12.97
CA ASN A 159 8.83 7.06 -12.55
C ASN A 159 9.12 7.31 -11.07
N VAL A 160 8.63 8.42 -10.50
CA VAL A 160 8.64 8.64 -9.05
C VAL A 160 7.71 7.65 -8.33
N ILE A 161 6.49 7.44 -8.85
CA ILE A 161 5.54 6.45 -8.32
C ILE A 161 6.15 5.04 -8.28
N LYS A 162 6.87 4.63 -9.33
CA LYS A 162 7.56 3.31 -9.38
C LYS A 162 8.60 3.12 -8.26
N GLN A 163 9.17 4.20 -7.74
CA GLN A 163 10.16 4.15 -6.65
C GLN A 163 9.51 4.03 -5.27
N GLN A 164 8.22 4.34 -5.15
CA GLN A 164 7.51 4.24 -3.88
C GLN A 164 6.94 2.83 -3.67
N SER A 165 7.36 2.18 -2.58
CA SER A 165 6.97 0.81 -2.23
C SER A 165 5.47 0.63 -2.03
N GLU A 166 4.76 1.67 -1.60
CA GLU A 166 3.32 1.64 -1.38
C GLU A 166 2.52 1.62 -2.69
N VAL A 167 2.99 2.30 -3.74
CA VAL A 167 2.24 2.50 -5.00
C VAL A 167 2.81 1.72 -6.20
N VAL A 168 3.94 1.05 -6.04
CA VAL A 168 4.56 0.22 -7.09
C VAL A 168 3.62 -0.84 -7.66
N SER A 169 2.70 -1.36 -6.85
CA SER A 169 1.70 -2.36 -7.24
C SER A 169 0.73 -1.87 -8.31
N TRP A 170 0.46 -0.56 -8.37
CA TRP A 170 -0.41 0.06 -9.37
C TRP A 170 0.36 0.76 -10.49
N ALA A 171 1.68 0.96 -10.33
CA ALA A 171 2.51 1.68 -11.28
C ALA A 171 2.44 1.07 -12.70
N THR A 172 2.37 -0.25 -12.81
CA THR A 172 2.21 -0.93 -14.11
C THR A 172 0.87 -0.60 -14.77
N ALA A 173 -0.22 -0.56 -14.01
CA ALA A 173 -1.54 -0.22 -14.54
C ALA A 173 -1.63 1.26 -14.93
N LEU A 174 -1.03 2.15 -14.12
CA LEU A 174 -0.90 3.57 -14.45
C LEU A 174 -0.06 3.79 -15.71
N HIS A 175 1.01 3.00 -15.90
CA HIS A 175 1.79 3.02 -17.13
C HIS A 175 0.92 2.68 -18.35
N TYR A 176 0.15 1.58 -18.28
CA TYR A 176 -0.74 1.21 -19.39
C TYR A 176 -1.80 2.28 -19.65
N LEU A 177 -2.38 2.87 -18.59
CA LEU A 177 -3.33 3.96 -18.73
C LEU A 177 -2.72 5.14 -19.50
N MET A 178 -1.50 5.56 -19.15
CA MET A 178 -0.77 6.61 -19.87
C MET A 178 -0.49 6.22 -21.32
N TYR A 179 -0.02 5.00 -21.55
CA TYR A 179 0.31 4.50 -22.88
C TYR A 179 -0.90 4.53 -23.83
N TYR A 180 -2.06 4.02 -23.39
CA TYR A 180 -3.26 4.04 -24.21
C TYR A 180 -3.84 5.46 -24.37
N ALA A 181 -3.69 6.32 -23.36
CA ALA A 181 -4.05 7.74 -23.48
C ALA A 181 -3.20 8.43 -24.56
N HIS A 182 -1.91 8.12 -24.63
CA HIS A 182 -1.01 8.62 -25.66
C HIS A 182 -1.42 8.12 -27.06
N LEU A 183 -1.71 6.84 -27.20
CA LEU A 183 -2.21 6.27 -28.46
C LEU A 183 -3.52 6.93 -28.92
N GLN A 184 -4.45 7.21 -28.01
CA GLN A 184 -5.68 7.97 -28.34
C GLN A 184 -5.37 9.39 -28.81
N ALA A 185 -4.41 10.06 -28.17
CA ALA A 185 -4.06 11.43 -28.51
C ALA A 185 -3.42 11.54 -29.90
N LEU A 186 -2.65 10.54 -30.32
CA LEU A 186 -2.04 10.48 -31.66
C LEU A 186 -3.05 10.24 -32.79
N ARG A 187 -4.25 9.73 -32.48
CA ARG A 187 -5.31 9.46 -33.47
C ARG A 187 -6.23 10.64 -33.75
N ARG A 188 -6.12 11.75 -33.00
CA ARG A 188 -6.96 12.95 -33.13
C ARG A 188 -6.19 14.08 -33.78
#